data_AF-A0A5N8XM11-F1
#
_entry.id   AF-A0A5N8XM11-F1
#
_cell.length_a   1.000
_cell.length_b   1.000
_cell.length_c   1.000
_cell.angle_alpha   90.00
_cell.angle_beta   90.00
_cell.angle_gamma   90.00
#
_symmetry.space_group_name_H-M   'P 1'
#
loop_
_entity.id
_entity.type
_entity.pdbx_description
1 polymer ?
#
loop_
_entity_poly.entity_id
_entity_poly.type
_entity_poly.pdbx_seq_one_letter_code
_entity_poly.pdbx_strand_id
1 'polypeptide(L)'
;MRDLSGKDRTRRAAAEDSLVALGPQVVDYLLPLLRDGRPRGLRLRAESVLSRLGDEALPRLREIRCHGPGHLRSSALRVIADVRGEQGLGFVDRRAVERLVRVKLLSERPVMLPPESRWMAFPAVQLDAVVSALGLRDLRAATTVMGLAATEAATAHDAMEIETPHGKKETVYRVFITPRFGNWRLLYGNSFLDALGGDYLTEKASRQRGEAHFYSIDTYHDTHAWCVARNGHVVRHHATWGEPEWEGEALPFEVDYLEGRTWIDPSQIGTRGVIDANVAARHLSVDVGFMLESETHGHGWLATTSPESPNSHFKGALPI
;
A
#
# COMPACT_ATOMS: atom_id res chain seq x y z
N MET A 1 22.12 19.44 -15.10
CA MET A 1 21.47 19.75 -13.79
C MET A 1 20.51 20.94 -13.84
N ARG A 2 20.89 22.10 -14.40
CA ARG A 2 19.99 23.28 -14.46
C ARG A 2 18.64 23.01 -15.15
N ASP A 3 18.61 22.10 -16.13
CA ASP A 3 17.38 21.73 -16.84
C ASP A 3 16.46 20.78 -16.08
N LEU A 4 16.95 20.04 -15.08
CA LEU A 4 16.10 19.20 -14.22
C LEU A 4 15.19 20.03 -13.30
N SER A 5 15.58 21.27 -13.02
CA SER A 5 14.82 22.25 -12.25
C SER A 5 14.01 23.24 -13.11
N GLY A 6 14.02 23.07 -14.44
CA GLY A 6 13.28 23.95 -15.34
C GLY A 6 11.76 23.88 -15.15
N LYS A 7 11.04 24.98 -15.43
CA LYS A 7 9.56 25.00 -15.36
C LYS A 7 8.91 24.18 -16.48
N ASP A 8 9.57 24.11 -17.64
CA ASP A 8 9.10 23.38 -18.81
C ASP A 8 9.14 21.86 -18.61
N ARG A 9 8.01 21.18 -18.82
CA ARG A 9 7.87 19.73 -18.68
C ARG A 9 8.62 18.96 -19.78
N THR A 10 8.59 19.45 -21.02
CA THR A 10 9.21 18.79 -22.17
C THR A 10 10.74 18.84 -22.06
N ARG A 11 11.29 19.99 -21.68
CA ARG A 11 12.73 20.13 -21.43
C ARG A 11 13.21 19.24 -20.28
N ARG A 12 12.42 19.12 -19.22
CA ARG A 12 12.74 18.22 -18.10
C ARG A 12 12.76 16.76 -18.53
N ALA A 13 11.76 16.30 -19.28
CA ALA A 13 11.71 14.93 -19.78
C ALA A 13 12.92 14.62 -20.67
N ALA A 14 13.25 15.50 -21.63
CA ALA A 14 14.43 15.35 -22.48
C ALA A 14 15.74 15.33 -21.68
N ALA A 15 15.83 16.11 -20.60
CA ALA A 15 16.99 16.10 -19.70
C ALA A 15 17.11 14.77 -18.91
N GLU A 16 15.99 14.21 -18.44
CA GLU A 16 15.99 12.87 -17.83
C GLU A 16 16.43 11.80 -18.83
N ASP A 17 15.89 11.81 -20.04
CA ASP A 17 16.24 10.87 -21.11
C ASP A 17 17.73 10.95 -21.46
N SER A 18 18.26 12.16 -21.57
CA SER A 18 19.68 12.39 -21.83
C SER A 18 20.56 11.85 -20.70
N LEU A 19 20.14 12.00 -19.45
CA LEU A 19 20.89 11.47 -18.30
C LEU A 19 20.84 9.94 -18.23
N VAL A 20 19.71 9.33 -18.58
CA VAL A 20 19.61 7.86 -18.68
C VAL A 20 20.54 7.37 -19.80
N ALA A 21 20.55 8.03 -20.96
CA ALA A 21 21.43 7.66 -22.08
C ALA A 21 22.93 7.79 -21.77
N LEU A 22 23.31 8.65 -20.82
CA LEU A 22 24.69 8.74 -20.34
C LEU A 22 25.10 7.57 -19.44
N GLY A 23 24.17 6.73 -18.98
CA GLY A 23 24.48 5.51 -18.23
C GLY A 23 25.00 5.75 -16.80
N PRO A 24 25.61 4.74 -16.15
CA PRO A 24 25.82 4.70 -14.69
C PRO A 24 26.73 5.78 -14.13
N GLN A 25 27.54 6.44 -14.96
CA GLN A 25 28.38 7.57 -14.55
C GLN A 25 27.58 8.77 -14.02
N VAL A 26 26.28 8.89 -14.36
CA VAL A 26 25.46 9.98 -13.82
C VAL A 26 25.11 9.78 -12.34
N VAL A 27 25.30 8.57 -11.78
CA VAL A 27 24.99 8.26 -10.37
C VAL A 27 25.69 9.22 -9.41
N ASP A 28 26.97 9.52 -9.66
CA ASP A 28 27.77 10.42 -8.81
C ASP A 28 27.21 11.85 -8.73
N TYR A 29 26.50 12.27 -9.78
CA TYR A 29 25.91 13.60 -9.88
C TYR A 29 24.48 13.63 -9.34
N LEU A 30 23.73 12.53 -9.44
CA LEU A 30 22.34 12.43 -9.02
C LEU A 30 22.20 12.12 -7.53
N LEU A 31 23.08 11.27 -6.99
CA LEU A 31 22.97 10.83 -5.60
C LEU A 31 23.04 11.99 -4.58
N PRO A 32 23.89 13.01 -4.74
CA PRO A 32 23.89 14.18 -3.86
C PRO A 32 22.60 15.01 -3.91
N LEU A 33 21.79 14.87 -4.97
CA LEU A 33 20.50 15.56 -5.12
C LEU A 33 19.41 14.91 -4.26
N LEU A 34 19.59 13.66 -3.82
CA LEU A 34 18.64 12.93 -2.97
C LEU A 34 18.70 13.33 -1.49
N ARG A 35 19.68 14.17 -1.12
CA ARG A 35 19.87 14.60 0.27
C ARG A 35 18.71 15.46 0.76
N ASP A 36 18.41 15.33 2.04
CA ASP A 36 17.46 16.20 2.72
C ASP A 36 17.91 17.66 2.66
N GLY A 37 16.95 18.57 2.46
CA GLY A 37 17.20 19.98 2.19
C GLY A 37 17.28 20.37 0.70
N ARG A 38 17.26 19.41 -0.22
CA ARG A 38 17.12 19.70 -1.66
C ARG A 38 15.64 19.89 -2.05
N PRO A 39 15.34 20.72 -3.08
CA PRO A 39 13.97 20.90 -3.56
C PRO A 39 13.33 19.55 -3.93
N ARG A 40 12.11 19.28 -3.42
CA ARG A 40 11.38 18.02 -3.66
C ARG A 40 11.29 17.68 -5.14
N GLY A 41 11.01 18.67 -5.99
CA GLY A 41 10.95 18.48 -7.44
C GLY A 41 12.25 17.95 -8.04
N LEU A 42 13.41 18.39 -7.54
CA LEU A 42 14.70 17.91 -8.04
C LEU A 42 15.02 16.49 -7.55
N ARG A 43 14.66 16.18 -6.29
CA ARG A 43 14.79 14.84 -5.71
C ARG A 43 14.01 13.80 -6.52
N LEU A 44 12.72 14.06 -6.76
CA LEU A 44 11.85 13.16 -7.53
C LEU A 44 12.39 12.88 -8.94
N ARG A 45 13.06 13.86 -9.55
CA ARG A 45 13.62 13.73 -10.90
C ARG A 45 14.92 12.92 -10.89
N ALA A 46 15.77 13.14 -9.88
CA ALA A 46 16.95 12.30 -9.67
C ALA A 46 16.54 10.84 -9.36
N GLU A 47 15.52 10.63 -8.52
CA GLU A 47 14.93 9.31 -8.24
C GLU A 47 14.39 8.67 -9.53
N SER A 48 13.65 9.42 -10.36
CA SER A 48 13.16 8.97 -11.67
C SER A 48 14.29 8.47 -12.57
N VAL A 49 15.36 9.26 -12.75
CA VAL A 49 16.49 8.86 -13.60
C VAL A 49 17.21 7.62 -13.04
N LEU A 50 17.46 7.58 -11.73
CA LEU A 50 18.10 6.43 -11.08
C LEU A 50 17.25 5.16 -11.19
N SER A 51 15.93 5.28 -11.06
CA SER A 51 14.99 4.16 -11.26
C SER A 51 15.01 3.67 -12.72
N ARG A 52 15.15 4.58 -13.69
CA ARG A 52 15.19 4.24 -15.12
C ARG A 52 16.52 3.62 -15.57
N LEU A 53 17.63 3.97 -14.93
CA LEU A 53 18.91 3.27 -15.12
C LEU A 53 18.83 1.82 -14.63
N GLY A 54 18.00 1.55 -13.63
CA GLY A 54 17.74 0.20 -13.15
C GLY A 54 19.03 -0.50 -12.69
N ASP A 55 19.20 -1.73 -13.16
CA ASP A 55 20.33 -2.59 -12.77
C ASP A 55 21.71 -2.00 -13.14
N GLU A 56 21.78 -1.16 -14.16
CA GLU A 56 23.02 -0.53 -14.60
C GLU A 56 23.62 0.39 -13.52
N ALA A 57 22.78 1.01 -12.68
CA ALA A 57 23.25 1.87 -11.60
C ALA A 57 23.83 1.08 -10.40
N LEU A 58 23.51 -0.21 -10.26
CA LEU A 58 23.82 -0.98 -9.06
C LEU A 58 25.32 -1.13 -8.76
N PRO A 59 26.22 -1.40 -9.73
CA PRO A 59 27.64 -1.50 -9.44
C PRO A 59 28.20 -0.24 -8.78
N ARG A 60 27.85 0.94 -9.32
CA ARG A 60 28.31 2.22 -8.78
C ARG A 60 27.67 2.55 -7.43
N LEU A 61 26.37 2.29 -7.27
CA LEU A 61 25.68 2.48 -5.99
C LEU A 61 26.28 1.61 -4.87
N ARG A 62 26.63 0.35 -5.17
CA ARG A 62 27.28 -0.56 -4.22
C ARG A 62 28.67 -0.08 -3.84
N GLU A 63 29.45 0.42 -4.81
CA GLU A 63 30.76 1.01 -4.54
C GLU A 63 30.65 2.21 -3.60
N ILE A 64 29.70 3.13 -3.86
CA ILE A 64 29.46 4.29 -2.99
C ILE A 64 29.00 3.84 -1.59
N ARG A 65 28.10 2.85 -1.51
CA ARG A 65 27.62 2.30 -0.23
C ARG A 65 28.77 1.76 0.62
N CYS A 66 29.72 1.05 0.02
CA CYS A 66 30.83 0.41 0.74
C CYS A 66 31.99 1.37 1.04
N HIS A 67 32.45 2.12 0.03
CA HIS A 67 33.70 2.87 0.07
C HIS A 67 33.51 4.38 -0.13
N GLY A 68 32.35 4.82 -0.62
CA GLY A 68 32.08 6.23 -0.91
C GLY A 68 31.94 7.11 0.34
N PRO A 69 31.73 8.43 0.13
CA PRO A 69 31.55 9.39 1.21
C PRO A 69 30.38 9.02 2.12
N GLY A 70 30.58 9.08 3.45
CA GLY A 70 29.58 8.65 4.44
C GLY A 70 28.19 9.26 4.25
N HIS A 71 28.14 10.54 3.84
CA HIS A 71 26.90 11.28 3.61
C HIS A 71 26.12 10.86 2.35
N LEU A 72 26.69 10.02 1.48
CA LEU A 72 26.03 9.46 0.30
C LEU A 72 25.63 7.99 0.48
N ARG A 73 26.16 7.30 1.50
CA ARG A 73 25.94 5.87 1.71
C ARG A 73 24.48 5.53 1.97
N SER A 74 23.76 6.38 2.71
CA SER A 74 22.32 6.19 2.99
C SER A 74 21.47 6.39 1.73
N SER A 75 21.76 7.41 0.93
CA SER A 75 21.10 7.61 -0.36
C SER A 75 21.38 6.45 -1.31
N ALA A 76 22.62 5.94 -1.36
CA ALA A 76 22.95 4.78 -2.18
C ALA A 76 22.16 3.54 -1.74
N LEU A 77 22.09 3.28 -0.43
CA LEU A 77 21.32 2.17 0.13
C LEU A 77 19.84 2.24 -0.25
N ARG A 78 19.25 3.45 -0.12
CA ARG A 78 17.85 3.71 -0.49
C ARG A 78 17.61 3.38 -1.97
N VAL A 79 18.44 3.89 -2.87
CA VAL A 79 18.29 3.66 -4.31
C VAL A 79 18.48 2.18 -4.67
N ILE A 80 19.40 1.46 -4.03
CA ILE A 80 19.55 0.01 -4.24
C ILE A 80 18.25 -0.72 -3.87
N ALA A 81 17.64 -0.38 -2.73
CA ALA A 81 16.36 -0.94 -2.31
C ALA A 81 15.21 -0.54 -3.26
N ASP A 82 15.19 0.70 -3.76
CA ASP A 82 14.21 1.16 -4.74
C ASP A 82 14.30 0.35 -6.04
N VAL A 83 15.51 0.08 -6.54
CA VAL A 83 15.72 -0.58 -7.84
C VAL A 83 15.53 -2.11 -7.76
N ARG A 84 16.05 -2.77 -6.73
CA ARG A 84 16.07 -4.24 -6.62
C ARG A 84 15.38 -4.83 -5.41
N GLY A 85 14.74 -4.01 -4.58
CA GLY A 85 14.22 -4.47 -3.31
C GLY A 85 15.33 -4.95 -2.38
N GLU A 86 14.95 -5.81 -1.45
CA GLU A 86 15.88 -6.36 -0.46
C GLU A 86 16.93 -7.29 -1.09
N GLN A 87 16.61 -7.95 -2.21
CA GLN A 87 17.57 -8.76 -2.97
C GLN A 87 18.75 -7.93 -3.52
N GLY A 88 18.58 -6.62 -3.68
CA GLY A 88 19.67 -5.71 -4.03
C GLY A 88 20.71 -5.54 -2.92
N LEU A 89 20.31 -5.77 -1.67
CA LEU A 89 21.06 -5.43 -0.46
C LEU A 89 22.05 -6.53 -0.03
N GLY A 90 23.24 -6.10 0.38
CA GLY A 90 24.22 -7.00 0.99
C GLY A 90 23.71 -7.59 2.31
N PHE A 91 24.30 -8.71 2.75
CA PHE A 91 23.91 -9.39 4.00
C PHE A 91 23.92 -8.47 5.23
N VAL A 92 24.94 -7.61 5.34
CA VAL A 92 25.07 -6.65 6.46
C VAL A 92 23.96 -5.62 6.44
N ASP A 93 23.62 -5.10 5.25
CA ASP A 93 22.55 -4.11 5.08
C ASP A 93 21.18 -4.71 5.40
N ARG A 94 20.89 -5.94 4.93
CA ARG A 94 19.65 -6.66 5.25
C ARG A 94 19.48 -6.85 6.76
N ARG A 95 20.52 -7.34 7.44
CA ARG A 95 20.49 -7.48 8.91
C ARG A 95 20.30 -6.14 9.63
N ALA A 96 20.90 -5.07 9.14
CA ALA A 96 20.74 -3.74 9.71
C ALA A 96 19.30 -3.23 9.57
N VAL A 97 18.70 -3.43 8.39
CA VAL A 97 17.28 -3.11 8.11
C VAL A 97 16.37 -3.93 9.03
N GLU A 98 16.51 -5.25 9.08
CA GLU A 98 15.70 -6.12 9.95
C GLU A 98 15.83 -5.75 11.43
N ARG A 99 17.02 -5.37 11.89
CA ARG A 99 17.22 -4.87 13.25
C ARG A 99 16.51 -3.54 13.46
N LEU A 100 16.61 -2.62 12.50
CA LEU A 100 15.95 -1.31 12.60
C LEU A 100 14.43 -1.46 12.66
N VAL A 101 13.83 -2.32 11.83
CA VAL A 101 12.40 -2.64 11.87
C VAL A 101 12.00 -3.13 13.26
N ARG A 102 12.72 -4.12 13.81
CA ARG A 102 12.44 -4.64 15.16
C ARG A 102 12.51 -3.57 16.25
N VAL A 103 13.46 -2.64 16.17
CA VAL A 103 13.58 -1.53 17.11
C VAL A 103 12.41 -0.55 16.95
N LYS A 104 12.04 -0.22 15.71
CA LYS A 104 10.97 0.74 15.41
C LYS A 104 9.59 0.23 15.81
N LEU A 105 9.36 -1.07 15.69
CA LEU A 105 8.13 -1.72 16.15
C LEU A 105 7.88 -1.54 17.67
N LEU A 106 8.92 -1.36 18.48
CA LEU A 106 8.77 -1.15 19.93
C LEU A 106 8.27 0.25 20.28
N SER A 107 8.38 1.21 19.36
CA SER A 107 8.05 2.62 19.59
C SER A 107 7.27 3.18 18.42
N GLU A 108 6.45 2.35 17.77
CA GLU A 108 5.61 2.80 16.68
C GLU A 108 4.58 3.79 17.23
N ARG A 109 4.54 4.97 16.63
CA ARG A 109 3.64 6.07 17.03
C ARG A 109 2.26 5.89 16.38
N PRO A 110 1.23 6.57 16.89
CA PRO A 110 0.00 6.82 16.14
C PRO A 110 0.26 7.11 14.67
N VAL A 111 -0.46 6.42 13.78
CA VAL A 111 -0.29 6.54 12.33
C VAL A 111 -1.59 7.03 11.71
N MET A 112 -1.44 7.84 10.67
CA MET A 112 -2.54 8.24 9.81
C MET A 112 -2.77 7.16 8.76
N LEU A 113 -3.92 6.50 8.82
CA LEU A 113 -4.40 5.67 7.72
C LEU A 113 -5.01 6.56 6.65
N PRO A 114 -4.83 6.24 5.36
CA PRO A 114 -5.38 7.05 4.27
C PRO A 114 -6.91 6.91 4.23
N PRO A 115 -7.68 8.00 4.41
CA PRO A 115 -9.14 7.97 4.35
C PRO A 115 -9.68 7.98 2.91
N GLU A 116 -8.82 8.26 1.93
CA GLU A 116 -9.12 8.26 0.50
C GLU A 116 -8.34 7.11 -0.15
N SER A 117 -8.79 5.88 0.10
CA SER A 117 -8.08 4.66 -0.30
C SER A 117 -9.07 3.51 -0.49
N ARG A 118 -8.54 2.30 -0.72
CA ARG A 118 -9.27 1.04 -0.77
C ARG A 118 -8.69 0.12 0.28
N TRP A 119 -9.56 -0.48 1.09
CA TRP A 119 -9.12 -1.41 2.11
C TRP A 119 -10.19 -2.46 2.38
N MET A 120 -9.72 -3.61 2.88
CA MET A 120 -10.60 -4.57 3.52
C MET A 120 -10.48 -4.47 5.04
N ALA A 121 -11.56 -4.70 5.76
CA ALA A 121 -11.56 -4.85 7.21
C ALA A 121 -12.00 -6.27 7.60
N PHE A 122 -11.35 -6.86 8.60
CA PHE A 122 -11.76 -8.14 9.17
C PHE A 122 -11.46 -8.20 10.67
N PRO A 123 -12.20 -9.01 11.45
CA PRO A 123 -11.94 -9.16 12.88
C PRO A 123 -10.52 -9.62 13.13
N ALA A 124 -9.81 -8.96 14.05
CA ALA A 124 -8.39 -9.17 14.29
C ALA A 124 -8.04 -10.61 14.71
N VAL A 125 -9.01 -11.33 15.29
CA VAL A 125 -8.90 -12.74 15.67
C VAL A 125 -8.89 -13.70 14.48
N GLN A 126 -9.24 -13.23 13.28
CA GLN A 126 -9.32 -14.03 12.05
C GLN A 126 -8.07 -13.89 11.16
N LEU A 127 -6.96 -13.34 11.68
CA LEU A 127 -5.75 -13.12 10.88
C LEU A 127 -5.30 -14.38 10.11
N ASP A 128 -5.18 -15.52 10.79
CA ASP A 128 -4.72 -16.76 10.15
C ASP A 128 -5.73 -17.29 9.12
N ALA A 129 -7.02 -17.16 9.41
CA ALA A 129 -8.10 -17.56 8.52
C ALA A 129 -8.10 -16.73 7.23
N VAL A 130 -7.96 -15.40 7.34
CA VAL A 130 -7.91 -14.48 6.19
C VAL A 130 -6.62 -14.69 5.40
N VAL A 131 -5.48 -14.81 6.05
CA VAL A 131 -4.19 -15.14 5.40
C VAL A 131 -4.29 -16.42 4.59
N SER A 132 -4.87 -17.47 5.17
CA SER A 132 -5.09 -18.75 4.49
C SER A 132 -6.07 -18.61 3.32
N ALA A 133 -7.23 -17.99 3.54
CA ALA A 133 -8.30 -17.84 2.55
C ALA A 133 -7.84 -17.01 1.33
N LEU A 134 -7.10 -15.93 1.57
CA LEU A 134 -6.58 -15.06 0.51
C LEU A 134 -5.30 -15.62 -0.13
N GLY A 135 -4.76 -16.73 0.36
CA GLY A 135 -3.54 -17.35 -0.18
C GLY A 135 -2.28 -16.54 0.11
N LEU A 136 -2.29 -15.74 1.19
CA LEU A 136 -1.16 -14.91 1.56
C LEU A 136 -0.04 -15.75 2.17
N ARG A 137 1.20 -15.35 1.88
CA ARG A 137 2.46 -16.04 2.22
C ARG A 137 3.50 -15.01 2.68
N ASP A 138 4.61 -15.52 3.21
CA ASP A 138 5.77 -14.73 3.65
C ASP A 138 5.39 -13.58 4.61
N LEU A 139 4.65 -13.89 5.68
CA LEU A 139 4.28 -12.87 6.66
C LEU A 139 5.53 -12.28 7.32
N ARG A 140 5.77 -10.99 7.09
CA ARG A 140 6.90 -10.25 7.65
C ARG A 140 6.39 -9.08 8.46
N ALA A 141 6.85 -9.00 9.72
CA ALA A 141 6.54 -7.88 10.59
C ALA A 141 6.97 -6.55 9.95
N ALA A 142 6.07 -5.57 9.96
CA ALA A 142 6.28 -4.25 9.41
C ALA A 142 5.63 -3.19 10.30
N THR A 143 6.22 -2.00 10.33
CA THR A 143 5.51 -0.83 10.85
C THR A 143 4.40 -0.46 9.87
N THR A 144 3.35 0.19 10.35
CA THR A 144 2.27 0.77 9.56
C THR A 144 2.79 1.76 8.52
N VAL A 145 3.78 2.58 8.88
CA VAL A 145 4.41 3.51 7.93
C VAL A 145 5.12 2.76 6.79
N MET A 146 5.83 1.67 7.10
CA MET A 146 6.42 0.80 6.08
C MET A 146 5.36 0.12 5.22
N GLY A 147 4.32 -0.42 5.86
CA GLY A 147 3.22 -1.12 5.23
C GLY A 147 2.48 -0.27 4.21
N LEU A 148 2.02 0.90 4.63
CA LEU A 148 1.34 1.86 3.76
C LEU A 148 2.26 2.36 2.65
N ALA A 149 3.54 2.59 2.90
CA ALA A 149 4.47 2.94 1.83
C ALA A 149 4.67 1.80 0.81
N ALA A 150 4.50 0.55 1.23
CA ALA A 150 4.64 -0.62 0.39
C ALA A 150 3.45 -0.87 -0.55
N THR A 151 2.26 -0.31 -0.22
CA THR A 151 0.98 -0.58 -0.91
C THR A 151 0.22 0.66 -1.39
N GLU A 152 0.31 1.79 -0.66
CA GLU A 152 -0.50 3.00 -0.89
C GLU A 152 0.29 4.16 -1.50
N ALA A 153 1.62 4.15 -1.41
CA ALA A 153 2.40 5.23 -2.01
C ALA A 153 2.22 5.25 -3.54
N ALA A 154 2.18 6.43 -4.16
CA ALA A 154 2.12 6.55 -5.62
C ALA A 154 3.33 5.88 -6.35
N THR A 155 4.40 5.60 -5.62
CA THR A 155 5.59 4.87 -6.09
C THR A 155 5.67 3.44 -5.54
N ALA A 156 4.62 2.96 -4.89
CA ALA A 156 4.53 1.59 -4.40
C ALA A 156 4.58 0.64 -5.59
N HIS A 157 5.41 -0.39 -5.46
CA HIS A 157 5.45 -1.52 -6.36
C HIS A 157 4.84 -2.68 -5.60
N ASP A 158 3.52 -2.71 -5.47
CA ASP A 158 2.76 -3.74 -4.75
C ASP A 158 2.29 -4.87 -5.68
N ALA A 159 2.67 -4.83 -6.96
CA ALA A 159 2.53 -5.91 -7.92
C ALA A 159 3.82 -6.13 -8.71
N MET A 160 4.06 -7.37 -9.15
CA MET A 160 5.11 -7.70 -10.11
C MET A 160 4.68 -8.85 -11.03
N GLU A 161 5.17 -8.85 -12.26
CA GLU A 161 5.06 -10.02 -13.14
C GLU A 161 6.20 -11.01 -12.85
N ILE A 162 5.85 -12.28 -12.71
CA ILE A 162 6.80 -13.40 -12.67
C ILE A 162 6.52 -14.35 -13.83
N GLU A 163 7.57 -15.02 -14.28
CA GLU A 163 7.44 -16.12 -15.24
C GLU A 163 7.45 -17.43 -14.47
N THR A 164 6.36 -18.19 -14.58
CA THR A 164 6.25 -19.52 -13.97
C THR A 164 7.18 -20.51 -14.68
N PRO A 165 7.51 -21.66 -14.07
CA PRO A 165 8.33 -22.70 -14.70
C PRO A 165 7.80 -23.20 -16.06
N HIS A 166 6.53 -22.94 -16.38
CA HIS A 166 5.89 -23.30 -17.64
C HIS A 166 5.84 -22.16 -18.67
N GLY A 167 6.57 -21.06 -18.45
CA GLY A 167 6.63 -19.90 -19.35
C GLY A 167 5.36 -19.02 -19.33
N LYS A 168 4.42 -19.29 -18.43
CA LYS A 168 3.23 -18.44 -18.24
C LYS A 168 3.61 -17.26 -17.34
N LYS A 169 3.25 -16.05 -17.76
CA LYS A 169 3.32 -14.86 -16.91
C LYS A 169 2.21 -14.85 -15.88
N GLU A 170 2.56 -14.58 -14.63
CA GLU A 170 1.63 -14.44 -13.52
C GLU A 170 1.94 -13.15 -12.74
N THR A 171 0.90 -12.46 -12.27
CA THR A 171 1.07 -11.28 -11.42
C THR A 171 1.02 -11.69 -9.96
N VAL A 172 2.08 -11.37 -9.21
CA VAL A 172 2.13 -11.54 -7.76
C VAL A 172 1.91 -10.19 -7.09
N TYR A 173 1.14 -10.19 -6.02
CA TYR A 173 0.82 -9.00 -5.26
C TYR A 173 1.46 -9.03 -3.87
N ARG A 174 1.76 -7.84 -3.35
CA ARG A 174 2.15 -7.59 -1.97
C ARG A 174 1.03 -6.81 -1.30
N VAL A 175 0.64 -7.26 -0.11
CA VAL A 175 -0.38 -6.62 0.71
C VAL A 175 0.20 -6.22 2.06
N PHE A 176 -0.45 -5.28 2.71
CA PHE A 176 -0.15 -4.86 4.07
C PHE A 176 -1.36 -5.08 4.95
N ILE A 177 -1.20 -5.84 6.02
CA ILE A 177 -2.20 -6.04 7.07
C ILE A 177 -1.79 -5.17 8.25
N THR A 178 -2.66 -4.28 8.71
CA THR A 178 -2.35 -3.36 9.80
C THR A 178 -2.15 -4.07 11.14
N PRO A 179 -1.58 -3.38 12.16
CA PRO A 179 -1.83 -3.74 13.55
C PRO A 179 -3.32 -3.87 13.86
N ARG A 180 -3.64 -4.40 15.03
CA ARG A 180 -5.03 -4.43 15.50
C ARG A 180 -5.45 -3.02 15.91
N PHE A 181 -6.57 -2.56 15.38
CA PHE A 181 -7.26 -1.34 15.78
C PHE A 181 -8.60 -1.72 16.41
N GLY A 182 -8.72 -1.55 17.73
CA GLY A 182 -9.85 -2.12 18.47
C GLY A 182 -9.94 -3.64 18.29
N ASN A 183 -11.00 -4.12 17.65
CA ASN A 183 -11.21 -5.54 17.35
C ASN A 183 -10.95 -5.91 15.88
N TRP A 184 -10.42 -4.98 15.08
CA TRP A 184 -10.30 -5.13 13.63
C TRP A 184 -8.86 -5.02 13.16
N ARG A 185 -8.60 -5.59 11.98
CA ARG A 185 -7.41 -5.33 11.18
C ARG A 185 -7.86 -4.91 9.79
N LEU A 186 -7.03 -4.09 9.15
CA LEU A 186 -7.26 -3.63 7.81
C LEU A 186 -6.23 -4.25 6.87
N LEU A 187 -6.60 -4.48 5.62
CA LEU A 187 -5.71 -4.93 4.55
C LEU A 187 -5.69 -3.88 3.44
N TYR A 188 -4.48 -3.43 3.12
CA TYR A 188 -4.14 -2.53 2.01
C TYR A 188 -3.35 -3.28 0.94
N GLY A 189 -3.44 -2.82 -0.30
CA GLY A 189 -2.88 -3.50 -1.47
C GLY A 189 -3.71 -3.22 -2.70
N ASN A 190 -3.69 -1.97 -3.16
CA ASN A 190 -4.55 -1.49 -4.25
C ASN A 190 -4.47 -2.40 -5.48
N SER A 191 -3.28 -2.80 -5.93
CA SER A 191 -3.15 -3.68 -7.10
C SER A 191 -3.81 -5.04 -6.89
N PHE A 192 -3.78 -5.58 -5.67
CA PHE A 192 -4.44 -6.85 -5.34
C PHE A 192 -5.96 -6.73 -5.30
N LEU A 193 -6.46 -5.66 -4.67
CA LEU A 193 -7.89 -5.38 -4.55
C LEU A 193 -8.52 -5.07 -5.91
N ASP A 194 -7.85 -4.26 -6.73
CA ASP A 194 -8.32 -3.87 -8.06
C ASP A 194 -8.31 -5.04 -9.04
N ALA A 195 -7.28 -5.89 -9.01
CA ALA A 195 -7.14 -6.99 -9.96
C ALA A 195 -8.10 -8.16 -9.70
N LEU A 196 -8.44 -8.43 -8.44
CA LEU A 196 -9.28 -9.58 -8.06
C LEU A 196 -10.71 -9.21 -7.65
N GLY A 197 -11.00 -7.93 -7.45
CA GLY A 197 -12.28 -7.46 -6.93
C GLY A 197 -12.33 -7.50 -5.40
N GLY A 198 -12.51 -6.32 -4.79
CA GLY A 198 -12.61 -6.20 -3.34
C GLY A 198 -13.79 -6.95 -2.73
N ASP A 199 -14.91 -7.00 -3.44
CA ASP A 199 -16.11 -7.78 -3.13
C ASP A 199 -15.83 -9.29 -3.11
N TYR A 200 -15.21 -9.82 -4.15
CA TYR A 200 -14.83 -11.24 -4.24
C TYR A 200 -13.86 -11.64 -3.12
N LEU A 201 -12.85 -10.81 -2.85
CA LEU A 201 -11.89 -11.06 -1.78
C LEU A 201 -12.55 -11.00 -0.40
N THR A 202 -13.51 -10.12 -0.21
CA THR A 202 -14.28 -9.97 1.04
C THR A 202 -15.18 -11.17 1.29
N GLU A 203 -15.87 -11.63 0.26
CA GLU A 203 -16.62 -12.88 0.32
C GLU A 203 -15.70 -14.03 0.72
N LYS A 204 -14.58 -14.19 0.00
CA LYS A 204 -13.59 -15.25 0.24
C LYS A 204 -13.04 -15.22 1.67
N ALA A 205 -12.71 -14.03 2.19
CA ALA A 205 -12.20 -13.83 3.55
C ALA A 205 -13.23 -14.20 4.62
N SER A 206 -14.53 -13.96 4.36
CA SER A 206 -15.61 -14.24 5.32
C SER A 206 -16.04 -15.73 5.39
N ARG A 207 -15.57 -16.60 4.48
CA ARG A 207 -16.05 -18.00 4.35
C ARG A 207 -15.85 -18.87 5.60
N GLN A 208 -14.80 -18.65 6.39
CA GLN A 208 -14.51 -19.46 7.57
C GLN A 208 -15.28 -18.99 8.81
N ARG A 209 -16.61 -18.85 8.68
CA ARG A 209 -17.52 -18.32 9.71
C ARG A 209 -17.11 -16.94 10.23
N GLY A 210 -16.73 -16.09 9.29
CA GLY A 210 -16.20 -14.76 9.56
C GLY A 210 -17.09 -13.65 9.02
N GLU A 211 -16.65 -12.44 9.31
CA GLU A 211 -17.18 -11.20 8.75
C GLU A 211 -15.99 -10.48 8.13
N ALA A 212 -16.18 -9.95 6.93
CA ALA A 212 -15.19 -9.11 6.28
C ALA A 212 -15.93 -7.99 5.55
N HIS A 213 -15.29 -6.83 5.49
CA HIS A 213 -15.81 -5.66 4.81
C HIS A 213 -14.81 -5.19 3.76
N PHE A 214 -15.29 -4.54 2.72
CA PHE A 214 -14.48 -3.80 1.76
C PHE A 214 -15.01 -2.38 1.64
N TYR A 215 -14.08 -1.44 1.45
CA TYR A 215 -14.36 -0.03 1.27
C TYR A 215 -13.44 0.51 0.17
N SER A 216 -13.98 1.34 -0.69
CA SER A 216 -13.26 2.02 -1.76
C SER A 216 -13.80 3.44 -1.91
N ILE A 217 -12.88 4.41 -1.93
CA ILE A 217 -13.18 5.82 -2.09
C ILE A 217 -12.31 6.37 -3.21
N ASP A 218 -12.95 6.94 -4.23
CA ASP A 218 -12.28 7.69 -5.29
C ASP A 218 -12.84 9.11 -5.31
N THR A 219 -12.10 10.04 -4.71
CA THR A 219 -12.45 11.46 -4.61
C THR A 219 -12.36 12.19 -5.94
N TYR A 220 -11.66 11.65 -6.94
CA TYR A 220 -11.57 12.28 -8.25
C TYR A 220 -12.87 12.12 -9.03
N HIS A 221 -13.53 10.96 -8.91
CA HIS A 221 -14.80 10.67 -9.56
C HIS A 221 -16.01 10.78 -8.62
N ASP A 222 -15.80 11.18 -7.36
CA ASP A 222 -16.83 11.22 -6.30
C ASP A 222 -17.56 9.87 -6.16
N THR A 223 -16.79 8.77 -6.13
CA THR A 223 -17.34 7.41 -6.09
C THR A 223 -16.99 6.71 -4.80
N HIS A 224 -18.01 6.02 -4.27
CA HIS A 224 -17.90 5.20 -3.08
C HIS A 224 -18.40 3.80 -3.41
N ALA A 225 -17.67 2.80 -2.94
CA ALA A 225 -18.13 1.43 -2.90
C ALA A 225 -17.82 0.82 -1.55
N TRP A 226 -18.74 0.04 -1.01
CA TRP A 226 -18.48 -0.76 0.16
C TRP A 226 -19.35 -2.01 0.18
N CYS A 227 -18.85 -3.07 0.80
CA CYS A 227 -19.64 -4.27 1.02
C CYS A 227 -19.33 -4.91 2.36
N VAL A 228 -20.30 -5.66 2.85
CA VAL A 228 -20.21 -6.49 4.04
C VAL A 228 -20.48 -7.91 3.60
N ALA A 229 -19.53 -8.81 3.83
CA ALA A 229 -19.74 -10.24 3.65
C ALA A 229 -19.70 -10.97 4.99
N ARG A 230 -20.62 -11.91 5.15
CA ARG A 230 -20.71 -12.80 6.31
C ARG A 230 -20.83 -14.24 5.83
N ASN A 231 -20.02 -15.13 6.41
CA ASN A 231 -20.06 -16.55 6.11
C ASN A 231 -19.94 -16.89 4.61
N GLY A 232 -19.18 -16.11 3.84
CA GLY A 232 -18.99 -16.35 2.41
C GLY A 232 -20.11 -15.79 1.52
N HIS A 233 -20.93 -14.87 2.02
CA HIS A 233 -21.97 -14.21 1.23
C HIS A 233 -21.99 -12.72 1.50
N VAL A 234 -22.09 -11.92 0.44
CA VAL A 234 -22.34 -10.48 0.56
C VAL A 234 -23.76 -10.29 1.12
N VAL A 235 -23.86 -9.64 2.28
CA VAL A 235 -25.14 -9.36 2.95
C VAL A 235 -25.64 -7.95 2.68
N ARG A 236 -24.73 -7.04 2.34
CA ARG A 236 -25.02 -5.66 1.96
C ARG A 236 -23.90 -5.13 1.08
N HIS A 237 -24.25 -4.47 0.00
CA HIS A 237 -23.31 -3.83 -0.91
C HIS A 237 -23.89 -2.53 -1.45
N HIS A 238 -22.99 -1.56 -1.65
CA HIS A 238 -23.23 -0.30 -2.33
C HIS A 238 -22.09 -0.02 -3.30
N ALA A 239 -22.42 0.44 -4.50
CA ALA A 239 -21.46 1.06 -5.41
C ALA A 239 -22.13 2.19 -6.20
N THR A 240 -21.57 3.41 -6.16
CA THR A 240 -22.16 4.62 -6.78
C THR A 240 -22.57 4.43 -8.25
N TRP A 241 -21.79 3.65 -9.00
CA TRP A 241 -22.05 3.34 -10.41
C TRP A 241 -22.26 1.84 -10.66
N GLY A 242 -22.62 1.09 -9.61
CA GLY A 242 -22.92 -0.33 -9.72
C GLY A 242 -24.29 -0.59 -10.36
N GLU A 243 -24.42 -1.73 -11.03
CA GLU A 243 -25.70 -2.24 -11.52
C GLU A 243 -25.94 -3.65 -10.94
N PRO A 244 -26.77 -3.78 -9.89
CA PRO A 244 -27.51 -2.72 -9.18
C PRO A 244 -26.61 -1.85 -8.27
N GLU A 245 -27.05 -0.63 -7.98
CA GLU A 245 -26.35 0.29 -7.06
C GLU A 245 -26.31 -0.28 -5.63
N TRP A 246 -27.35 -1.03 -5.26
CA TRP A 246 -27.55 -1.61 -3.94
C TRP A 246 -27.86 -3.10 -4.04
N GLU A 247 -27.23 -3.90 -3.17
CA GLU A 247 -27.59 -5.30 -2.96
C GLU A 247 -27.76 -5.59 -1.46
N GLY A 248 -28.71 -6.46 -1.11
CA GLY A 248 -29.03 -6.81 0.28
C GLY A 248 -29.87 -5.77 1.01
N GLU A 249 -30.39 -6.14 2.19
CA GLU A 249 -31.20 -5.26 3.04
C GLU A 249 -30.35 -4.24 3.79
N ALA A 250 -30.90 -3.05 4.03
CA ALA A 250 -30.24 -2.02 4.82
C ALA A 250 -29.89 -2.53 6.22
N LEU A 251 -28.64 -2.29 6.64
CA LEU A 251 -28.16 -2.66 7.96
C LEU A 251 -28.73 -1.73 9.04
N PRO A 252 -28.87 -2.18 10.30
CA PRO A 252 -29.47 -1.36 11.36
C PRO A 252 -28.85 0.03 11.53
N PHE A 253 -27.52 0.15 11.41
CA PHE A 253 -26.84 1.44 11.53
C PHE A 253 -27.22 2.40 10.39
N GLU A 254 -27.54 1.89 9.20
CA GLU A 254 -27.95 2.72 8.07
C GLU A 254 -29.30 3.36 8.38
N VAL A 255 -30.24 2.60 8.95
CA VAL A 255 -31.56 3.10 9.37
C VAL A 255 -31.39 4.18 10.44
N ASP A 256 -30.67 3.88 11.52
CA ASP A 256 -30.43 4.83 12.62
C ASP A 256 -29.76 6.12 12.12
N TYR A 257 -28.78 5.99 11.22
CA TYR A 257 -28.04 7.13 10.66
C TYR A 257 -28.91 8.02 9.76
N LEU A 258 -29.80 7.41 8.96
CA LEU A 258 -30.69 8.13 8.06
C LEU A 258 -31.86 8.78 8.82
N GLU A 259 -32.44 8.11 9.81
CA GLU A 259 -33.48 8.67 10.68
C GLU A 259 -33.00 9.89 11.47
N GLY A 260 -31.72 9.91 11.86
CA GLY A 260 -31.08 11.08 12.47
C GLY A 260 -30.91 12.29 11.54
N ARG A 261 -31.18 12.15 10.23
CA ARG A 261 -31.02 13.22 9.22
C ARG A 261 -32.38 13.73 8.75
N THR A 262 -32.71 14.96 9.16
CA THR A 262 -34.03 15.60 8.96
C THR A 262 -34.40 15.92 7.50
N TRP A 263 -33.50 15.74 6.55
CA TRP A 263 -33.70 16.08 5.13
C TRP A 263 -33.83 14.86 4.21
N ILE A 264 -33.88 13.65 4.75
CA ILE A 264 -34.07 12.41 3.97
C ILE A 264 -35.54 12.00 4.05
N ASP A 265 -36.16 11.73 2.90
CA ASP A 265 -37.54 11.24 2.82
C ASP A 265 -37.63 9.86 3.50
N PRO A 266 -38.48 9.68 4.54
CA PRO A 266 -38.63 8.41 5.25
C PRO A 266 -38.98 7.22 4.34
N SER A 267 -39.65 7.46 3.21
CA SER A 267 -39.98 6.41 2.23
C SER A 267 -38.76 5.89 1.44
N GLN A 268 -37.66 6.64 1.43
CA GLN A 268 -36.40 6.26 0.76
C GLN A 268 -35.43 5.52 1.70
N ILE A 269 -35.66 5.53 3.02
CA ILE A 269 -34.78 4.87 4.01
C ILE A 269 -34.73 3.35 3.80
N GLY A 270 -35.81 2.75 3.27
CA GLY A 270 -35.87 1.31 2.99
C GLY A 270 -35.22 0.89 1.65
N THR A 271 -34.99 1.83 0.72
CA THR A 271 -34.45 1.53 -0.63
C THR A 271 -33.06 2.13 -0.86
N ARG A 272 -32.65 3.10 -0.05
CA ARG A 272 -31.33 3.75 -0.08
C ARG A 272 -30.64 3.61 1.26
N GLY A 273 -29.33 3.43 1.21
CA GLY A 273 -28.49 3.27 2.39
C GLY A 273 -27.47 4.39 2.57
N VAL A 274 -26.46 4.12 3.39
CA VAL A 274 -25.31 5.01 3.58
C VAL A 274 -24.36 4.89 2.39
N ILE A 275 -24.27 5.93 1.56
CA ILE A 275 -23.39 5.94 0.37
C ILE A 275 -21.91 6.03 0.77
N ASP A 276 -21.60 6.87 1.77
CA ASP A 276 -20.23 7.18 2.18
C ASP A 276 -19.56 5.98 2.87
N ALA A 277 -18.55 5.42 2.20
CA ALA A 277 -17.77 4.29 2.70
C ALA A 277 -17.02 4.59 4.02
N ASN A 278 -16.59 5.82 4.28
CA ASN A 278 -15.98 6.18 5.57
C ASN A 278 -17.02 6.15 6.71
N VAL A 279 -18.25 6.60 6.43
CA VAL A 279 -19.35 6.49 7.39
C VAL A 279 -19.66 5.02 7.66
N ALA A 280 -19.81 4.20 6.61
CA ALA A 280 -20.03 2.77 6.78
C ALA A 280 -18.90 2.11 7.61
N ALA A 281 -17.63 2.43 7.32
CA ALA A 281 -16.48 1.91 8.05
C ALA A 281 -16.48 2.31 9.53
N ARG A 282 -16.77 3.59 9.85
CA ARG A 282 -16.87 4.08 11.24
C ARG A 282 -17.90 3.30 12.06
N HIS A 283 -19.04 2.96 11.46
CA HIS A 283 -20.13 2.28 12.16
C HIS A 283 -19.94 0.76 12.24
N LEU A 284 -19.27 0.15 11.26
CA LEU A 284 -19.17 -1.31 11.13
C LEU A 284 -17.84 -1.88 11.61
N SER A 285 -16.73 -1.17 11.43
CA SER A 285 -15.39 -1.68 11.67
C SER A 285 -14.46 -0.65 12.31
N VAL A 286 -13.76 0.15 11.51
CA VAL A 286 -12.76 1.13 11.96
C VAL A 286 -12.98 2.46 11.24
N ASP A 287 -13.00 3.55 12.00
CA ASP A 287 -12.91 4.90 11.45
C ASP A 287 -11.47 5.16 10.98
N VAL A 288 -11.22 5.05 9.67
CA VAL A 288 -9.88 5.26 9.11
C VAL A 288 -9.46 6.73 9.24
N GLY A 289 -8.22 6.95 9.63
CA GLY A 289 -7.68 8.28 9.90
C GLY A 289 -6.60 8.22 10.96
N PHE A 290 -6.67 9.11 11.96
CA PHE A 290 -5.70 9.14 13.05
C PHE A 290 -5.93 7.98 14.02
N MET A 291 -5.06 6.99 14.00
CA MET A 291 -5.18 5.84 14.90
C MET A 291 -4.52 6.13 16.24
N LEU A 292 -5.33 6.15 17.31
CA LEU A 292 -4.83 6.39 18.66
C LEU A 292 -3.94 5.23 19.12
N GLU A 293 -2.91 5.56 19.90
CA GLU A 293 -2.01 4.56 20.49
C GLU A 293 -2.77 3.58 21.39
N SER A 294 -3.76 4.07 22.13
CA SER A 294 -4.62 3.26 23.02
C SER A 294 -5.46 2.23 22.28
N GLU A 295 -5.74 2.44 21.00
CA GLU A 295 -6.55 1.54 20.17
C GLU A 295 -5.68 0.61 19.31
N THR A 296 -4.38 0.88 19.25
CA THR A 296 -3.42 0.18 18.40
C THR A 296 -2.69 -0.89 19.21
N HIS A 297 -2.77 -2.15 18.74
CA HIS A 297 -2.13 -3.27 19.42
C HIS A 297 -1.31 -4.15 18.46
N GLY A 298 -0.10 -4.47 18.90
CA GLY A 298 0.84 -5.31 18.15
C GLY A 298 1.46 -4.55 16.98
N HIS A 299 1.64 -5.24 15.86
CA HIS A 299 2.26 -4.71 14.66
C HIS A 299 1.53 -5.17 13.40
N GLY A 300 1.88 -4.56 12.26
CA GLY A 300 1.38 -4.93 10.95
C GLY A 300 2.27 -5.96 10.25
N TRP A 301 1.78 -6.47 9.13
CA TRP A 301 2.39 -7.55 8.38
C TRP A 301 2.40 -7.23 6.90
N LEU A 302 3.56 -7.33 6.26
CA LEU A 302 3.63 -7.49 4.81
C LEU A 302 3.45 -8.96 4.46
N ALA A 303 2.72 -9.24 3.39
CA ALA A 303 2.52 -10.59 2.88
C ALA A 303 2.42 -10.56 1.35
N THR A 304 2.65 -11.70 0.71
CA THR A 304 2.60 -11.83 -0.76
C THR A 304 1.65 -12.95 -1.18
N THR A 305 1.14 -12.90 -2.42
CA THR A 305 0.21 -13.92 -2.94
C THR A 305 0.90 -15.17 -3.49
N SER A 306 2.23 -15.23 -3.50
CA SER A 306 3.00 -16.35 -4.05
C SER A 306 4.15 -16.77 -3.11
N PRO A 307 4.32 -18.08 -2.85
CA PRO A 307 5.45 -18.58 -2.06
C PRO A 307 6.79 -18.44 -2.80
N GLU A 308 6.79 -18.38 -4.13
CA GLU A 308 8.00 -18.26 -4.96
C GLU A 308 8.52 -16.81 -5.05
N SER A 309 7.70 -15.86 -4.60
CA SER A 309 8.00 -14.42 -4.63
C SER A 309 7.76 -13.79 -3.26
N PRO A 310 8.72 -13.97 -2.33
CA PRO A 310 8.65 -13.34 -1.00
C PRO A 310 8.76 -11.82 -1.11
N ASN A 311 8.45 -11.12 -0.02
CA ASN A 311 8.52 -9.66 0.10
C ASN A 311 9.88 -9.09 -0.33
N SER A 312 10.96 -9.86 -0.15
CA SER A 312 12.31 -9.45 -0.53
C SER A 312 12.50 -9.16 -2.04
N HIS A 313 11.64 -9.73 -2.90
CA HIS A 313 11.67 -9.51 -4.35
C HIS A 313 11.00 -8.19 -4.76
N PHE A 314 10.11 -7.66 -3.92
CA PHE A 314 9.39 -6.44 -4.23
C PHE A 314 10.31 -5.23 -4.08
N LYS A 315 10.22 -4.34 -5.07
CA LYS A 315 10.98 -3.10 -5.15
C LYS A 315 10.44 -2.04 -4.18
N GLY A 316 11.25 -1.00 -3.98
CA GLY A 316 10.91 0.15 -3.14
C GLY A 316 11.63 0.12 -1.79
N ALA A 317 12.27 1.22 -1.45
CA ALA A 317 12.77 1.50 -0.12
C ALA A 317 11.59 1.82 0.79
N LEU A 318 11.35 0.93 1.76
CA LEU A 318 10.33 1.18 2.77
C LEU A 318 10.87 2.18 3.80
N PRO A 319 10.11 3.23 4.15
CA PRO A 319 10.49 4.17 5.19
C PRO A 319 10.54 3.45 6.55
N ILE A 320 11.71 3.46 7.20
CA ILE A 320 11.95 2.78 8.49
C ILE A 320 12.14 3.79 9.63
#